data_AF-A0A7T7BM99-F1
#
_entry.id   AF-A0A7T7BM99-F1
#
_cell.length_a   1.000
_cell.length_b   1.000
_cell.length_c   1.000
_cell.angle_alpha   90.00
_cell.angle_beta   90.00
_cell.angle_gamma   90.00
#
_symmetry.space_group_name_H-M   'P 1'
#
loop_
_entity.id
_entity.type
_entity.pdbx_description
1 polymer ?
#
loop_
_entity_poly.entity_id
_entity_poly.type
_entity_poly.pdbx_seq_one_letter_code
_entity_poly.pdbx_strand_id
1 'polypeptide(L)'
;MAPQKRSKRPTLLSHSRPRIVKSKDAALSAKATRTLIRSHHRLLKVRAQALAAGDEARVSSIDAQIEANGGLESYQIASKLGQSMDRGGDSSKVLIDWIKPQLKQWNNTIPKLRVLEVGALSTKNACSTNLALDVTRIDLNSQEPGILKQDFMERPLPSNDDERFNMISLSLVLNYVADATGRGEMLKRCVKFLTSRCPIELVPSLFLVLPIACVDNSRYLNEERLGEIMACLGFCLTQSKRTSKLVFHLWEHTGTYAPKNFKKEELRSGKTRNNFAVILNKK
;
A
#
# COMPACT_ATOMS: atom_id res chain seq x y z
N MET A 1 7.03 22.24 -65.70
CA MET A 1 7.29 21.73 -64.34
C MET A 1 5.98 21.13 -63.80
N ALA A 2 5.89 19.81 -63.65
CA ALA A 2 4.69 19.12 -63.18
C ALA A 2 4.62 19.08 -61.65
N PRO A 3 3.43 19.16 -61.01
CA PRO A 3 3.31 19.18 -59.55
C PRO A 3 3.44 17.76 -58.97
N GLN A 4 4.29 17.62 -57.94
CA GLN A 4 4.46 16.36 -57.19
C GLN A 4 3.24 16.08 -56.30
N LYS A 5 2.63 14.90 -56.46
CA LYS A 5 1.56 14.38 -55.58
C LYS A 5 2.13 14.01 -54.20
N ARG A 6 1.58 14.59 -53.13
CA ARG A 6 1.83 14.15 -51.74
C ARG A 6 1.21 12.78 -51.48
N SER A 7 2.04 11.79 -51.16
CA SER A 7 1.64 10.46 -50.71
C SER A 7 0.92 10.54 -49.34
N LYS A 8 -0.29 9.96 -49.23
CA LYS A 8 -1.03 9.86 -47.97
C LYS A 8 -0.36 8.79 -47.08
N ARG A 9 -0.05 9.15 -45.82
CA ARG A 9 0.45 8.21 -44.81
C ARG A 9 -0.55 7.06 -44.62
N PRO A 10 -0.08 5.79 -44.53
CA PRO A 10 -0.97 4.67 -44.26
C PRO A 10 -1.56 4.77 -42.85
N THR A 11 -2.86 4.51 -42.74
CA THR A 11 -3.62 4.49 -41.49
C THR A 11 -3.17 3.32 -40.62
N LEU A 12 -3.08 3.56 -39.30
CA LEU A 12 -2.69 2.56 -38.31
C LEU A 12 -3.65 1.36 -38.34
N LEU A 13 -3.10 0.15 -38.31
CA LEU A 13 -3.80 -1.16 -38.28
C LEU A 13 -4.76 -1.32 -37.08
N SER A 14 -4.78 -0.39 -36.13
CA SER A 14 -5.74 -0.37 -35.02
C SER A 14 -7.18 -0.10 -35.45
N HIS A 15 -7.41 0.40 -36.68
CA HIS A 15 -8.74 0.74 -37.19
C HIS A 15 -9.50 -0.41 -37.86
N SER A 16 -8.90 -1.58 -38.07
CA SER A 16 -9.53 -2.72 -38.76
C SER A 16 -9.98 -3.86 -37.84
N ARG A 17 -9.90 -3.71 -36.51
CA ARG A 17 -10.30 -4.78 -35.60
C ARG A 17 -11.82 -4.84 -35.44
N PRO A 18 -12.50 -5.97 -35.77
CA PRO A 18 -13.93 -6.11 -35.56
C PRO A 18 -14.28 -5.92 -34.08
N ARG A 19 -15.36 -5.17 -33.82
CA ARG A 19 -15.85 -4.84 -32.49
C ARG A 19 -16.31 -6.13 -31.80
N ILE A 20 -15.45 -6.68 -30.95
CA ILE A 20 -15.81 -7.80 -30.06
C ILE A 20 -17.05 -7.38 -29.27
N VAL A 21 -18.12 -8.16 -29.41
CA VAL A 21 -19.38 -8.03 -28.68
C VAL A 21 -19.02 -8.04 -27.19
N LYS A 22 -19.25 -6.91 -26.51
CA LYS A 22 -19.03 -6.82 -25.07
C LYS A 22 -20.06 -7.72 -24.40
N SER A 23 -19.60 -8.67 -23.58
CA SER A 23 -20.47 -9.47 -22.71
C SER A 23 -21.30 -8.55 -21.80
N LYS A 24 -22.51 -9.00 -21.46
CA LYS A 24 -23.48 -8.23 -20.67
C LYS A 24 -23.05 -7.95 -19.22
N ASP A 25 -21.97 -8.57 -18.75
CA ASP A 25 -21.31 -8.28 -17.46
C ASP A 25 -19.97 -7.57 -17.66
N ALA A 26 -20.01 -6.36 -18.23
CA ALA A 26 -18.80 -5.59 -18.47
C ALA A 26 -18.22 -5.08 -17.13
N ALA A 27 -17.34 -5.86 -16.52
CA ALA A 27 -16.54 -5.45 -15.38
C ALA A 27 -15.94 -4.05 -15.62
N LEU A 28 -15.97 -3.18 -14.60
CA LEU A 28 -15.50 -1.79 -14.69
C LEU A 28 -14.17 -1.70 -15.44
N SER A 29 -14.04 -0.75 -16.37
CA SER A 29 -12.76 -0.58 -17.09
C SER A 29 -11.62 -0.23 -16.12
N ALA A 30 -10.36 -0.52 -16.50
CA ALA A 30 -9.21 -0.17 -15.65
C ALA A 30 -9.13 1.34 -15.36
N LYS A 31 -9.57 2.20 -16.30
CA LYS A 31 -9.65 3.65 -16.09
C LYS A 31 -10.75 4.00 -15.09
N ALA A 32 -11.95 3.46 -15.27
CA ALA A 32 -13.09 3.71 -14.37
C ALA A 32 -12.80 3.24 -12.94
N THR A 33 -12.24 2.03 -12.80
CA THR A 33 -11.81 1.45 -11.50
C THR A 33 -10.83 2.40 -10.79
N ARG A 34 -9.79 2.89 -11.50
CA ARG A 34 -8.82 3.83 -10.93
C ARG A 34 -9.45 5.17 -10.55
N THR A 35 -10.36 5.69 -11.36
CA THR A 35 -11.05 6.95 -11.06
C THR A 35 -11.90 6.82 -9.80
N LEU A 36 -12.63 5.70 -9.66
CA LEU A 36 -13.45 5.41 -8.48
C LEU A 36 -12.59 5.31 -7.21
N ILE A 37 -11.51 4.52 -7.25
CA ILE A 37 -10.55 4.43 -6.14
C ILE A 37 -10.02 5.81 -5.77
N ARG A 38 -9.54 6.61 -6.73
CA ARG A 38 -9.01 7.95 -6.46
C ARG A 38 -10.05 8.91 -5.87
N SER A 39 -11.28 8.87 -6.37
CA SER A 39 -12.37 9.70 -5.85
C SER A 39 -12.65 9.35 -4.39
N HIS A 40 -12.76 8.05 -4.09
CA HIS A 40 -13.01 7.55 -2.74
C HIS A 40 -11.91 7.98 -1.76
N HIS A 41 -10.63 7.85 -2.14
CA HIS A 41 -9.51 8.34 -1.32
C HIS A 41 -9.62 9.82 -1.00
N ARG A 42 -9.93 10.63 -2.01
CA ARG A 42 -10.08 12.07 -1.84
C ARG A 42 -11.21 12.37 -0.86
N LEU A 43 -12.36 11.70 -1.00
CA LEU A 43 -13.50 11.89 -0.11
C LEU A 43 -13.18 11.49 1.33
N LEU A 44 -12.60 10.31 1.56
CA LEU A 44 -12.19 9.87 2.91
C LEU A 44 -11.21 10.85 3.57
N LYS A 45 -10.26 11.38 2.82
CA LYS A 45 -9.30 12.36 3.34
C LYS A 45 -9.99 13.66 3.75
N VAL A 46 -10.88 14.18 2.90
CA VAL A 46 -11.61 15.42 3.20
C VAL A 46 -12.59 15.20 4.35
N ARG A 47 -13.20 14.00 4.46
CA ARG A 47 -14.04 13.61 5.58
C ARG A 47 -13.28 13.64 6.90
N ALA A 48 -12.09 13.05 6.95
CA ALA A 48 -11.24 13.07 8.14
C ALA A 48 -10.85 14.51 8.56
N GLN A 49 -10.62 15.39 7.58
CA GLN A 49 -10.35 16.82 7.84
C GLN A 49 -11.58 17.55 8.40
N ALA A 50 -12.77 17.29 7.85
CA ALA A 50 -14.02 17.87 8.32
C ALA A 50 -14.34 17.41 9.75
N LEU A 51 -14.14 16.12 10.04
CA LEU A 51 -14.31 15.55 11.38
C LEU A 51 -13.37 16.20 12.40
N ALA A 52 -12.09 16.34 12.06
CA ALA A 52 -11.11 17.00 12.92
C ALA A 52 -11.42 18.50 13.16
N ALA A 53 -12.16 19.13 12.25
CA ALA A 53 -12.60 20.52 12.37
C ALA A 53 -13.96 20.66 13.07
N GLY A 54 -14.63 19.56 13.45
CA GLY A 54 -15.99 19.58 14.01
C GLY A 54 -17.08 20.00 13.02
N ASP A 55 -16.82 19.93 11.71
CA ASP A 55 -17.75 20.34 10.66
C ASP A 55 -18.70 19.19 10.27
N GLU A 56 -19.70 18.94 11.11
CA GLU A 56 -20.65 17.83 10.95
C GLU A 56 -21.49 17.92 9.66
N ALA A 57 -21.83 19.13 9.22
CA ALA A 57 -22.56 19.36 7.98
C ALA A 57 -21.74 18.90 6.77
N ARG A 58 -20.44 19.22 6.76
CA ARG A 58 -19.52 18.78 5.70
C ARG A 58 -19.24 17.29 5.76
N VAL A 59 -19.13 16.69 6.94
CA VAL A 59 -19.04 15.23 7.09
C VAL A 59 -20.26 14.56 6.46
N SER A 60 -21.46 15.01 6.81
CA SER A 60 -22.72 14.45 6.27
C SER A 60 -22.82 14.59 4.75
N SER A 61 -22.42 15.73 4.19
CA SER A 61 -22.37 15.93 2.73
C SER A 61 -21.38 15.01 2.02
N ILE A 62 -20.22 14.73 2.63
CA ILE A 62 -19.22 13.83 2.08
C ILE A 62 -19.71 12.38 2.17
N ASP A 63 -20.37 12.00 3.26
CA ASP A 63 -20.93 10.66 3.43
C ASP A 63 -22.01 10.38 2.38
N ALA A 64 -22.89 11.36 2.10
CA ALA A 64 -23.83 11.27 0.98
C ALA A 64 -23.13 11.12 -0.39
N GLN A 65 -21.99 11.79 -0.61
CA GLN A 65 -21.21 11.63 -1.84
C GLN A 65 -20.53 10.26 -1.95
N ILE A 66 -20.09 9.68 -0.83
CA ILE A 66 -19.53 8.32 -0.81
C ILE A 66 -20.62 7.31 -1.18
N GLU A 67 -21.80 7.45 -0.58
CA GLU A 67 -22.93 6.57 -0.86
C GLU A 67 -23.39 6.68 -2.32
N ALA A 68 -23.51 7.91 -2.85
CA ALA A 68 -23.85 8.14 -4.25
C ALA A 68 -22.81 7.55 -5.24
N ASN A 69 -21.57 7.34 -4.80
CA ASN A 69 -20.52 6.69 -5.60
C ASN A 69 -20.54 5.15 -5.47
N GLY A 70 -21.62 4.57 -4.94
CA GLY A 70 -21.80 3.13 -4.73
C GLY A 70 -21.26 2.63 -3.40
N GLY A 71 -20.98 3.54 -2.46
CA GLY A 71 -20.58 3.23 -1.10
C GLY A 71 -19.26 2.48 -0.99
N LEU A 72 -19.05 1.93 0.20
CA LEU A 72 -17.83 1.20 0.57
C LEU A 72 -17.68 -0.12 -0.21
N GLU A 73 -18.79 -0.77 -0.55
CA GLU A 73 -18.81 -2.03 -1.29
C GLU A 73 -18.28 -1.85 -2.71
N SER A 74 -18.73 -0.81 -3.43
CA SER A 74 -18.21 -0.51 -4.78
C SER A 74 -16.72 -0.18 -4.76
N TYR A 75 -16.24 0.51 -3.72
CA TYR A 75 -14.81 0.74 -3.52
C TYR A 75 -14.04 -0.57 -3.30
N GLN A 76 -14.54 -1.49 -2.49
CA GLN A 76 -13.88 -2.77 -2.25
C GLN A 76 -13.84 -3.65 -3.50
N ILE A 77 -14.94 -3.73 -4.24
CA ILE A 77 -14.98 -4.44 -5.53
C ILE A 77 -13.95 -3.82 -6.49
N ALA A 78 -13.90 -2.48 -6.57
CA ALA A 78 -12.90 -1.80 -7.40
C ALA A 78 -11.46 -2.03 -6.91
N SER A 79 -11.23 -2.09 -5.60
CA SER A 79 -9.91 -2.33 -5.01
C SER A 79 -9.42 -3.77 -5.27
N LYS A 80 -10.30 -4.78 -5.04
CA LYS A 80 -10.06 -6.19 -5.40
C LYS A 80 -9.80 -6.35 -6.90
N LEU A 81 -10.62 -5.71 -7.74
CA LEU A 81 -10.40 -5.70 -9.20
C LEU A 81 -9.11 -4.96 -9.58
N GLY A 82 -8.70 -3.96 -8.81
CA GLY A 82 -7.43 -3.24 -8.95
C GLY A 82 -6.21 -4.11 -8.61
N GLN A 83 -6.35 -5.10 -7.73
CA GLN A 83 -5.32 -6.09 -7.40
C GLN A 83 -5.29 -7.30 -8.35
N SER A 84 -6.21 -7.40 -9.31
CA SER A 84 -6.17 -8.49 -10.28
C SER A 84 -4.83 -8.53 -11.02
N MET A 85 -4.45 -9.71 -11.51
CA MET A 85 -3.19 -9.93 -12.24
C MET A 85 -3.00 -8.92 -13.38
N ASP A 86 -4.09 -8.51 -14.05
CA ASP A 86 -4.06 -7.58 -15.18
C ASP A 86 -4.00 -6.09 -14.76
N ARG A 87 -4.18 -5.77 -13.46
CA ARG A 87 -4.50 -4.40 -13.01
C ARG A 87 -3.65 -3.85 -11.87
N GLY A 88 -2.87 -4.69 -11.20
CA GLY A 88 -1.96 -4.30 -10.12
C GLY A 88 -1.20 -5.46 -9.52
N GLY A 89 -1.79 -6.66 -9.59
CA GLY A 89 -1.21 -7.90 -9.10
C GLY A 89 -1.11 -7.95 -7.59
N ASP A 90 -0.93 -9.16 -7.09
CA ASP A 90 -0.62 -9.42 -5.71
C ASP A 90 0.86 -9.05 -5.43
N SER A 91 1.05 -7.95 -4.71
CA SER A 91 2.37 -7.44 -4.32
C SER A 91 3.14 -8.39 -3.42
N SER A 92 2.46 -9.28 -2.68
CA SER A 92 3.12 -10.20 -1.76
C SER A 92 3.97 -11.24 -2.49
N LYS A 93 3.78 -11.43 -3.80
CA LYS A 93 4.71 -12.20 -4.66
C LYS A 93 6.12 -11.64 -4.60
N VAL A 94 6.27 -10.30 -4.62
CA VAL A 94 7.58 -9.65 -4.51
C VAL A 94 8.20 -9.90 -3.14
N LEU A 95 7.40 -9.84 -2.07
CA LEU A 95 7.86 -10.20 -0.72
C LEU A 95 8.37 -11.65 -0.70
N ILE A 96 7.55 -12.60 -1.16
CA ILE A 96 7.92 -14.02 -1.20
C ILE A 96 9.19 -14.25 -2.02
N ASP A 97 9.32 -13.62 -3.19
CA ASP A 97 10.51 -13.74 -4.02
C ASP A 97 11.78 -13.26 -3.30
N TRP A 98 11.68 -12.14 -2.55
CA TRP A 98 12.81 -11.59 -1.80
C TRP A 98 13.24 -12.44 -0.61
N ILE A 99 12.30 -13.02 0.13
CA ILE A 99 12.61 -13.85 1.32
C ILE A 99 12.81 -15.32 0.98
N LYS A 100 12.60 -15.72 -0.28
CA LYS A 100 12.73 -17.10 -0.75
C LYS A 100 14.06 -17.76 -0.33
N PRO A 101 15.22 -17.10 -0.38
CA PRO A 101 16.48 -17.70 0.07
C PRO A 101 16.43 -18.15 1.53
N GLN A 102 15.89 -17.33 2.43
CA GLN A 102 15.76 -17.63 3.85
C GLN A 102 14.72 -18.73 4.08
N LEU A 103 13.59 -18.68 3.36
CA LEU A 103 12.54 -19.71 3.46
C LEU A 103 13.02 -21.12 3.09
N LYS A 104 14.12 -21.28 2.33
CA LYS A 104 14.71 -22.60 2.07
C LYS A 104 15.25 -23.29 3.32
N GLN A 105 15.57 -22.53 4.37
CA GLN A 105 16.00 -23.07 5.66
C GLN A 105 14.83 -23.66 6.45
N TRP A 106 13.60 -23.21 6.16
CA TRP A 106 12.40 -23.67 6.84
C TRP A 106 12.01 -25.09 6.38
N ASN A 107 11.53 -25.88 7.33
CA ASN A 107 10.90 -27.17 7.08
C ASN A 107 9.80 -27.40 8.14
N ASN A 108 9.02 -28.48 8.01
CA ASN A 108 7.85 -28.72 8.86
C ASN A 108 8.14 -28.93 10.35
N THR A 109 9.41 -29.10 10.77
CA THR A 109 9.79 -29.16 12.19
C THR A 109 10.08 -27.79 12.80
N ILE A 110 10.26 -26.77 11.95
CA ILE A 110 10.51 -25.39 12.37
C ILE A 110 9.17 -24.64 12.46
N PRO A 111 8.91 -23.89 13.54
CA PRO A 111 7.71 -23.05 13.63
C PRO A 111 7.58 -22.12 12.42
N LYS A 112 6.35 -21.95 11.94
CA LYS A 112 6.07 -21.01 10.84
C LYS A 112 6.41 -19.58 11.24
N LEU A 113 6.80 -18.78 10.26
CA LEU A 113 7.01 -17.35 10.47
C LEU A 113 5.67 -16.63 10.53
N ARG A 114 5.46 -15.88 11.62
CA ARG A 114 4.25 -15.07 11.83
C ARG A 114 4.33 -13.80 10.99
N VAL A 115 3.31 -13.56 10.19
CA VAL A 115 3.21 -12.38 9.32
C VAL A 115 1.91 -11.65 9.61
N LEU A 116 2.00 -10.33 9.81
CA LEU A 116 0.83 -9.45 9.84
C LEU A 116 0.65 -8.81 8.47
N GLU A 117 -0.41 -9.16 7.76
CA GLU A 117 -0.82 -8.51 6.52
C GLU A 117 -1.92 -7.49 6.84
N VAL A 118 -1.55 -6.21 6.80
CA VAL A 118 -2.48 -5.09 7.01
C VAL A 118 -3.04 -4.65 5.66
N GLY A 119 -4.34 -4.41 5.60
CA GLY A 119 -5.03 -4.08 4.34
C GLY A 119 -5.16 -5.27 3.40
N ALA A 120 -5.27 -6.48 3.96
CA ALA A 120 -5.41 -7.70 3.18
C ALA A 120 -6.77 -7.69 2.45
N LEU A 121 -6.75 -7.91 1.12
CA LEU A 121 -7.98 -8.00 0.32
C LEU A 121 -8.31 -9.43 -0.13
N SER A 122 -7.41 -10.38 0.09
CA SER A 122 -7.54 -11.77 -0.38
C SER A 122 -6.75 -12.74 0.50
N THR A 123 -7.40 -13.83 0.91
CA THR A 123 -6.78 -14.98 1.57
C THR A 123 -5.88 -15.80 0.64
N LYS A 124 -5.92 -15.51 -0.66
CA LYS A 124 -5.16 -16.20 -1.72
C LYS A 124 -3.90 -15.44 -2.15
N ASN A 125 -3.52 -14.38 -1.44
CA ASN A 125 -2.24 -13.70 -1.66
C ASN A 125 -1.08 -14.69 -1.48
N ALA A 126 0.02 -14.50 -2.20
CA ALA A 126 1.16 -15.39 -2.22
C ALA A 126 1.82 -15.54 -0.85
N CYS A 127 1.87 -14.48 -0.03
CA CYS A 127 2.27 -14.60 1.37
C CYS A 127 1.29 -15.48 2.16
N SER A 128 0.00 -15.28 1.93
CA SER A 128 -1.10 -15.95 2.59
C SER A 128 -1.20 -17.45 2.30
N THR A 129 -0.67 -17.90 1.16
CA THR A 129 -0.68 -19.31 0.74
C THR A 129 0.67 -20.00 0.92
N ASN A 130 1.68 -19.32 1.44
CA ASN A 130 3.01 -19.90 1.63
C ASN A 130 3.04 -20.83 2.85
N LEU A 131 3.52 -22.06 2.68
CA LEU A 131 3.52 -23.09 3.74
C LEU A 131 4.37 -22.72 4.97
N ALA A 132 5.44 -21.94 4.76
CA ALA A 132 6.34 -21.51 5.83
C ALA A 132 5.80 -20.34 6.65
N LEU A 133 4.68 -19.73 6.22
CA LEU A 133 4.14 -18.52 6.81
C LEU A 133 2.83 -18.81 7.53
N ASP A 134 2.68 -18.22 8.71
CA ASP A 134 1.42 -18.10 9.43
C ASP A 134 0.95 -16.65 9.36
N VAL A 135 -0.06 -16.38 8.53
CA VAL A 135 -0.46 -15.02 8.16
C VAL A 135 -1.73 -14.61 8.90
N THR A 136 -1.60 -13.62 9.79
CA THR A 136 -2.72 -12.85 10.33
C THR A 136 -3.09 -11.75 9.35
N ARG A 137 -4.32 -11.76 8.86
CA ARG A 137 -4.83 -10.82 7.86
C ARG A 137 -5.82 -9.87 8.52
N ILE A 138 -5.59 -8.57 8.38
CA ILE A 138 -6.51 -7.54 8.88
C ILE A 138 -6.85 -6.54 7.78
N ASP A 139 -8.08 -6.03 7.82
CA ASP A 139 -8.53 -4.92 6.98
C ASP A 139 -9.59 -4.11 7.74
N LEU A 140 -9.65 -2.79 7.51
CA LEU A 140 -10.63 -1.92 8.17
C LEU A 140 -12.08 -2.30 7.84
N ASN A 141 -12.29 -2.83 6.65
CA ASN A 141 -13.60 -3.06 6.08
C ASN A 141 -13.75 -4.48 5.53
N SER A 142 -13.02 -5.47 6.07
CA SER A 142 -13.02 -6.84 5.54
C SER A 142 -14.41 -7.37 5.17
N GLN A 143 -14.53 -7.90 3.95
CA GLN A 143 -15.70 -8.62 3.43
C GLN A 143 -15.38 -10.09 3.11
N GLU A 144 -14.14 -10.54 3.35
CA GLU A 144 -13.71 -11.90 2.99
C GLU A 144 -13.53 -12.78 4.24
N PRO A 145 -14.15 -13.96 4.30
CA PRO A 145 -13.89 -14.93 5.35
C PRO A 145 -12.39 -15.23 5.45
N GLY A 146 -11.85 -15.20 6.67
CA GLY A 146 -10.42 -15.38 6.92
C GLY A 146 -9.59 -14.09 6.92
N ILE A 147 -10.22 -12.92 6.72
CA ILE A 147 -9.61 -11.60 6.96
C ILE A 147 -10.36 -10.92 8.10
N LEU A 148 -9.65 -10.58 9.17
CA LEU A 148 -10.24 -9.96 10.35
C LEU A 148 -10.56 -8.48 10.07
N LYS A 149 -11.78 -8.06 10.39
CA LYS A 149 -12.13 -6.64 10.39
C LYS A 149 -11.51 -5.96 11.61
N GLN A 150 -10.43 -5.21 11.42
CA GLN A 150 -9.70 -4.54 12.51
C GLN A 150 -8.89 -3.35 12.00
N ASP A 151 -8.86 -2.27 12.77
CA ASP A 151 -7.92 -1.17 12.57
C ASP A 151 -6.56 -1.50 13.19
N PHE A 152 -5.50 -1.44 12.38
CA PHE A 152 -4.13 -1.62 12.85
C PHE A 152 -3.73 -0.57 13.90
N MET A 153 -4.18 0.67 13.75
CA MET A 153 -3.86 1.78 14.65
C MET A 153 -4.53 1.61 16.02
N GLU A 154 -5.67 0.92 16.08
CA GLU A 154 -6.44 0.66 17.31
C GLU A 154 -6.20 -0.75 17.89
N ARG A 155 -5.60 -1.67 17.13
CA ARG A 155 -5.24 -3.02 17.59
C ARG A 155 -4.49 -2.93 18.93
N PRO A 156 -4.79 -3.69 20.00
CA PRO A 156 -4.02 -3.63 21.24
C PRO A 156 -2.52 -3.87 21.02
N LEU A 157 -1.66 -3.15 21.74
CA LEU A 157 -0.21 -3.42 21.69
C LEU A 157 0.07 -4.82 22.25
N PRO A 158 1.06 -5.55 21.70
CA PRO A 158 1.31 -6.92 22.09
C PRO A 158 1.78 -6.97 23.55
N SER A 159 1.14 -7.82 24.35
CA SER A 159 1.47 -8.01 25.77
C SER A 159 2.73 -8.84 25.98
N ASN A 160 3.07 -9.69 25.01
CA ASN A 160 4.21 -10.61 25.00
C ASN A 160 4.74 -10.81 23.56
N ASP A 161 5.80 -11.60 23.38
CA ASP A 161 6.40 -11.83 22.06
C ASP A 161 5.57 -12.78 21.16
N ASP A 162 4.66 -13.58 21.74
CA ASP A 162 3.76 -14.48 20.99
C ASP A 162 2.67 -13.71 20.24
N GLU A 163 2.44 -12.44 20.59
CA GLU A 163 1.55 -11.50 19.89
C GLU A 163 2.26 -10.62 18.85
N ARG A 164 3.58 -10.77 18.70
CA ARG A 164 4.41 -10.07 17.70
C ARG A 164 4.57 -10.88 16.42
N PHE A 165 5.15 -10.27 15.40
CA PHE A 165 5.29 -10.83 14.07
C PHE A 165 6.74 -10.80 13.61
N ASN A 166 7.14 -11.84 12.87
CA ASN A 166 8.42 -11.86 12.17
C ASN A 166 8.43 -10.86 11.00
N MET A 167 7.28 -10.66 10.35
CA MET A 167 7.17 -9.70 9.25
C MET A 167 5.84 -8.94 9.30
N ILE A 168 5.87 -7.70 8.84
CA ILE A 168 4.65 -6.91 8.61
C ILE A 168 4.59 -6.55 7.12
N SER A 169 3.45 -6.77 6.48
CA SER A 169 3.16 -6.31 5.13
C SER A 169 2.25 -5.09 5.19
N LEU A 170 2.80 -3.93 4.82
CA LEU A 170 2.08 -2.67 4.60
C LEU A 170 2.06 -2.35 3.09
N SER A 171 1.35 -3.17 2.33
CA SER A 171 1.21 -2.93 0.89
C SER A 171 0.06 -1.96 0.60
N LEU A 172 0.40 -0.77 0.09
CA LEU A 172 -0.56 0.28 -0.24
C LEU A 172 -1.46 0.70 0.93
N VAL A 173 -1.01 0.54 2.18
CA VAL A 173 -1.75 0.93 3.39
C VAL A 173 -1.37 2.33 3.84
N LEU A 174 -0.06 2.59 3.97
CA LEU A 174 0.45 3.84 4.52
C LEU A 174 -0.04 5.07 3.73
N ASN A 175 -0.25 4.93 2.41
CA ASN A 175 -0.77 6.01 1.58
C ASN A 175 -2.26 6.35 1.81
N TYR A 176 -3.01 5.53 2.54
CA TYR A 176 -4.41 5.78 2.90
C TYR A 176 -4.59 6.48 4.24
N VAL A 177 -3.59 6.44 5.11
CA VAL A 177 -3.64 7.17 6.38
C VAL A 177 -3.78 8.66 6.06
N ALA A 178 -4.79 9.32 6.62
CA ALA A 178 -5.25 10.63 6.15
C ALA A 178 -4.19 11.72 6.32
N ASP A 179 -3.60 11.81 7.52
CA ASP A 179 -2.66 12.85 7.90
C ASP A 179 -1.20 12.34 7.96
N ALA A 180 -0.26 13.28 8.05
CA ALA A 180 1.16 12.97 7.99
C ALA A 180 1.72 12.43 9.30
N THR A 181 1.12 12.81 10.43
CA THR A 181 1.52 12.35 11.76
C THR A 181 1.06 10.91 11.95
N GLY A 182 -0.18 10.58 11.60
CA GLY A 182 -0.70 9.22 11.61
C GLY A 182 0.14 8.25 10.78
N ARG A 183 0.71 8.70 9.64
CA ARG A 183 1.65 7.90 8.85
C ARG A 183 2.93 7.58 9.64
N GLY A 184 3.51 8.55 10.33
CA GLY A 184 4.68 8.29 11.18
C GLY A 184 4.35 7.41 12.37
N GLU A 185 3.20 7.61 13.01
CA GLU A 185 2.73 6.78 14.11
C GLU A 185 2.46 5.33 13.67
N MET A 186 1.94 5.11 12.45
CA MET A 186 1.79 3.78 11.88
C MET A 186 3.15 3.08 11.71
N LEU A 187 4.18 3.78 11.24
CA LEU A 187 5.52 3.23 11.10
C LEU A 187 6.16 2.91 12.47
N LYS A 188 6.02 3.80 13.46
CA LYS A 188 6.43 3.53 14.85
C LYS A 188 5.73 2.30 15.41
N ARG A 189 4.43 2.18 15.14
CA ARG A 189 3.60 1.06 15.59
C ARG A 189 4.10 -0.26 15.02
N CYS A 190 4.57 -0.30 13.77
CA CYS A 190 5.18 -1.50 13.19
C CYS A 190 6.33 -2.03 14.04
N VAL A 191 7.21 -1.15 14.54
CA VAL A 191 8.31 -1.55 15.45
C VAL A 191 7.78 -2.24 16.71
N LYS A 192 6.66 -1.77 17.25
CA LYS A 192 6.03 -2.38 18.45
C LYS A 192 5.42 -3.75 18.18
N PHE A 193 5.11 -4.09 16.93
CA PHE A 193 4.56 -5.39 16.54
C PHE A 193 5.61 -6.35 15.96
N LEU A 194 6.83 -5.92 15.71
CA LEU A 194 7.91 -6.82 15.30
C LEU A 194 8.50 -7.55 16.52
N THR A 195 8.73 -8.85 16.35
CA THR A 195 9.52 -9.66 17.30
C THR A 195 11.02 -9.33 17.17
N SER A 196 11.80 -9.73 18.16
CA SER A 196 13.26 -9.75 18.09
C SER A 196 13.84 -11.12 17.73
N ARG A 197 13.00 -12.15 17.57
CA ARG A 197 13.42 -13.54 17.37
C ARG A 197 12.76 -14.17 16.15
N CYS A 198 13.57 -14.81 15.31
CA CYS A 198 13.08 -15.59 14.17
C CYS A 198 13.48 -17.07 14.30
N PRO A 199 12.59 -18.02 13.96
CA PRO A 199 12.90 -19.45 13.94
C PRO A 199 13.96 -19.87 12.90
N ILE A 200 14.25 -19.00 11.94
CA ILE A 200 15.27 -19.16 10.89
C ILE A 200 16.14 -17.91 10.85
N GLU A 201 17.22 -17.92 10.07
CA GLU A 201 18.10 -16.76 9.85
C GLU A 201 17.41 -15.70 8.97
N LEU A 202 16.39 -15.07 9.53
CA LEU A 202 15.64 -13.97 8.94
C LEU A 202 15.63 -12.80 9.93
N VAL A 203 15.93 -11.61 9.45
CA VAL A 203 15.78 -10.40 10.26
C VAL A 203 14.31 -9.96 10.23
N PRO A 204 13.68 -9.66 11.40
CA PRO A 204 12.33 -9.12 11.43
C PRO A 204 12.19 -7.91 10.51
N SER A 205 11.13 -7.86 9.70
CA SER A 205 11.09 -6.89 8.60
C SER A 205 9.71 -6.31 8.29
N LEU A 206 9.72 -5.13 7.67
CA LEU A 206 8.57 -4.45 7.13
C LEU A 206 8.66 -4.45 5.59
N PHE A 207 7.68 -5.07 4.96
CA PHE A 207 7.44 -4.93 3.52
C PHE A 207 6.52 -3.74 3.28
N LEU A 208 7.03 -2.69 2.62
CA LEU A 208 6.31 -1.45 2.38
C LEU A 208 6.14 -1.22 0.88
N VAL A 209 4.88 -1.06 0.44
CA VAL A 209 4.56 -0.70 -0.95
C VAL A 209 3.84 0.63 -0.99
N LEU A 210 4.32 1.54 -1.84
CA LEU A 210 3.73 2.86 -2.03
C LEU A 210 3.46 3.11 -3.52
N PRO A 211 2.44 3.91 -3.87
CA PRO A 211 2.38 4.52 -5.19
C PRO A 211 3.65 5.33 -5.45
N ILE A 212 4.24 5.20 -6.63
CA ILE A 212 5.48 5.90 -6.99
C ILE A 212 5.35 7.43 -6.83
N ALA A 213 4.14 7.96 -7.05
CA ALA A 213 3.84 9.37 -6.86
C ALA A 213 4.06 9.87 -5.42
N CYS A 214 3.94 9.00 -4.41
CA CYS A 214 4.23 9.34 -3.01
C CYS A 214 5.71 9.69 -2.79
N VAL A 215 6.60 9.12 -3.61
CA VAL A 215 8.05 9.25 -3.47
C VAL A 215 8.64 10.18 -4.55
N ASP A 216 8.17 10.11 -5.78
CA ASP A 216 8.76 10.86 -6.91
C ASP A 216 8.05 12.21 -7.14
N ASN A 217 6.76 12.32 -6.85
CA ASN A 217 5.95 13.51 -7.12
C ASN A 217 5.48 14.25 -5.85
N SER A 218 6.05 13.97 -4.68
CA SER A 218 5.71 14.67 -3.45
C SER A 218 6.60 15.90 -3.21
N ARG A 219 6.02 16.94 -2.59
CA ARG A 219 6.75 18.09 -2.03
C ARG A 219 7.54 17.76 -0.77
N TYR A 220 7.06 16.80 0.03
CA TYR A 220 7.52 16.59 1.42
C TYR A 220 8.17 15.22 1.66
N LEU A 221 8.16 14.33 0.67
CA LEU A 221 8.78 13.01 0.78
C LEU A 221 9.49 12.65 -0.52
N ASN A 222 10.70 12.14 -0.41
CA ASN A 222 11.45 11.45 -1.45
C ASN A 222 12.03 10.14 -0.85
N GLU A 223 12.75 9.36 -1.65
CA GLU A 223 13.29 8.07 -1.20
C GLU A 223 14.33 8.25 -0.10
N GLU A 224 15.18 9.27 -0.21
CA GLU A 224 16.17 9.65 0.79
C GLU A 224 15.51 9.99 2.14
N ARG A 225 14.53 10.90 2.15
CA ARG A 225 13.76 11.26 3.35
C ARG A 225 13.04 10.07 3.96
N LEU A 226 12.49 9.18 3.12
CA LEU A 226 11.88 7.94 3.62
C LEU A 226 12.94 7.07 4.30
N GLY A 227 14.13 6.91 3.69
CA GLY A 227 15.26 6.21 4.28
C GLY A 227 15.69 6.79 5.63
N GLU A 228 15.82 8.12 5.73
CA GLU A 228 16.13 8.78 7.00
C GLU A 228 15.08 8.47 8.08
N ILE A 229 13.78 8.56 7.74
CA ILE A 229 12.67 8.27 8.67
C ILE A 229 12.73 6.81 9.13
N MET A 230 12.95 5.88 8.20
CA MET A 230 13.02 4.45 8.51
C MET A 230 14.23 4.12 9.39
N ALA A 231 15.40 4.72 9.11
CA ALA A 231 16.60 4.57 9.95
C ALA A 231 16.38 5.09 11.38
N CYS A 232 15.60 6.16 11.56
CA CYS A 232 15.23 6.64 12.89
C CYS A 232 14.41 5.64 13.70
N LEU A 233 13.73 4.72 13.01
CA LEU A 233 12.90 3.67 13.58
C LEU A 233 13.64 2.32 13.68
N GLY A 234 14.95 2.28 13.45
CA GLY A 234 15.73 1.06 13.55
C GLY A 234 15.67 0.16 12.31
N PHE A 235 15.17 0.69 11.19
CA PHE A 235 15.08 -0.05 9.92
C PHE A 235 16.23 0.27 8.96
N CYS A 236 16.68 -0.75 8.23
CA CYS A 236 17.61 -0.64 7.13
C CYS A 236 16.97 -1.17 5.84
N LEU A 237 17.17 -0.48 4.71
CA LEU A 237 16.66 -0.93 3.41
C LEU A 237 17.53 -2.07 2.88
N THR A 238 16.95 -3.24 2.63
CA THR A 238 17.70 -4.39 2.09
C THR A 238 17.27 -4.79 0.68
N GLN A 239 16.03 -4.49 0.30
CA GLN A 239 15.55 -4.70 -1.07
C GLN A 239 14.70 -3.52 -1.53
N SER A 240 14.84 -3.15 -2.81
CA SER A 240 13.94 -2.21 -3.45
C SER A 240 13.60 -2.66 -4.87
N LYS A 241 12.38 -2.34 -5.31
CA LYS A 241 11.94 -2.56 -6.69
C LYS A 241 11.03 -1.42 -7.10
N ARG A 242 11.21 -0.94 -8.32
CA ARG A 242 10.38 0.12 -8.90
C ARG A 242 9.64 -0.41 -10.13
N THR A 243 8.42 0.08 -10.30
CA THR A 243 7.60 -0.10 -11.50
C THR A 243 7.09 1.26 -11.95
N SER A 244 6.40 1.33 -13.08
CA SER A 244 5.80 2.59 -13.55
C SER A 244 4.74 3.19 -12.61
N LYS A 245 4.26 2.43 -11.61
CA LYS A 245 3.17 2.88 -10.71
C LYS A 245 3.49 2.74 -9.24
N LEU A 246 4.31 1.77 -8.86
CA LEU A 246 4.56 1.36 -7.49
C LEU A 246 6.06 1.29 -7.20
N VAL A 247 6.42 1.59 -5.96
CA VAL A 247 7.71 1.29 -5.37
C VAL A 247 7.51 0.30 -4.22
N PHE A 248 8.37 -0.70 -4.18
CA PHE A 248 8.39 -1.79 -3.21
C PHE A 248 9.68 -1.68 -2.42
N HIS A 249 9.60 -1.87 -1.11
CA HIS A 249 10.75 -1.89 -0.22
C HIS A 249 10.64 -3.04 0.77
N LEU A 250 11.77 -3.66 1.09
CA LEU A 250 11.93 -4.52 2.26
C LEU A 250 12.87 -3.82 3.24
N TRP A 251 12.37 -3.57 4.44
CA TRP A 251 13.08 -2.91 5.51
C TRP A 251 13.32 -3.89 6.65
N GLU A 252 14.58 -4.20 6.93
CA GLU A 252 14.95 -5.07 8.05
C GLU A 252 15.12 -4.23 9.32
N HIS A 253 14.53 -4.67 10.42
CA HIS A 253 14.61 -4.01 11.71
C HIS A 253 15.85 -4.50 12.47
N THR A 254 16.94 -3.76 12.32
CA THR A 254 18.24 -4.07 12.95
C THR A 254 18.31 -3.60 14.40
N GLY A 255 17.37 -2.75 14.84
CA GLY A 255 17.36 -2.16 16.17
C GLY A 255 18.38 -1.03 16.37
N THR A 256 19.09 -0.62 15.31
CA THR A 256 20.00 0.53 15.36
C THR A 256 19.22 1.81 15.06
N TYR A 257 18.82 2.53 16.11
CA TYR A 257 18.05 3.77 15.98
C TYR A 257 18.96 4.97 15.72
N ALA A 258 18.53 5.87 14.84
CA ALA A 258 19.17 7.17 14.59
C ALA A 258 18.21 8.34 14.91
N PRO A 259 17.82 8.59 16.18
CA PRO A 259 16.64 9.38 16.51
C PRO A 259 16.68 10.82 15.96
N LYS A 260 15.78 11.15 15.02
CA LYS A 260 15.62 12.48 14.43
C LYS A 260 14.14 12.85 14.34
N ASN A 261 13.86 14.15 14.44
CA ASN A 261 12.52 14.69 14.21
C ASN A 261 12.34 15.02 12.73
N PHE A 262 11.21 14.62 12.17
CA PHE A 262 10.84 14.95 10.80
C PHE A 262 9.54 15.74 10.81
N LYS A 263 9.68 17.05 10.62
CA LYS A 263 8.56 17.94 10.37
C LYS A 263 8.16 17.87 8.91
N LYS A 264 7.02 18.46 8.56
CA LYS A 264 6.56 18.60 7.18
C LYS A 264 7.34 19.69 6.44
N GLU A 265 8.59 19.41 6.16
CA GLU A 265 9.53 20.29 5.45
C GLU A 265 9.44 20.07 3.95
N GLU A 266 9.36 21.15 3.17
CA GLU A 266 9.32 21.07 1.72
C GLU A 266 10.71 20.74 1.16
N LEU A 267 10.82 19.57 0.52
CA LEU A 267 12.02 19.08 -0.15
C LEU A 267 12.08 19.50 -1.62
N ARG A 268 10.91 19.63 -2.25
CA ARG A 268 10.78 19.92 -3.68
C ARG A 268 9.60 20.85 -3.93
N SER A 269 9.87 21.97 -4.57
CA SER A 269 8.83 22.91 -5.01
C SER A 269 8.14 22.44 -6.29
N GLY A 270 6.91 22.89 -6.51
CA GLY A 270 6.18 22.67 -7.76
C GLY A 270 4.66 22.60 -7.61
N LYS A 271 3.96 23.30 -8.50
CA LYS A 271 2.48 23.37 -8.51
C LYS A 271 1.83 22.01 -8.78
N THR A 272 2.46 21.16 -9.59
CA THR A 272 1.97 19.82 -9.97
C THR A 272 2.31 18.71 -8.97
N ARG A 273 3.09 19.02 -7.93
CA ARG A 273 3.49 18.05 -6.90
C ARG A 273 2.37 17.83 -5.89
N ASN A 274 2.25 16.59 -5.42
CA ASN A 274 1.32 16.24 -4.35
C ASN A 274 1.92 16.54 -2.96
N ASN A 275 1.08 16.45 -1.94
CA ASN A 275 1.41 16.79 -0.56
C ASN A 275 1.62 15.56 0.34
N PHE A 276 2.03 14.42 -0.21
CA PHE A 276 2.28 13.22 0.59
C PHE A 276 3.46 13.45 1.55
N ALA A 277 3.27 13.27 2.84
CA ALA A 277 4.29 13.59 3.85
C ALA A 277 4.23 12.58 4.98
N VAL A 278 5.36 12.24 5.57
CA VAL A 278 5.43 11.45 6.81
C VAL A 278 6.10 12.34 7.85
N ILE A 279 5.41 12.56 8.97
CA ILE A 279 5.93 13.32 10.11
C ILE A 279 6.27 12.31 11.19
N LEU A 280 7.49 12.38 11.71
CA LEU A 280 7.93 11.53 12.82
C LEU A 280 8.39 12.44 13.97
N ASN A 281 7.66 12.36 15.09
CA ASN A 281 7.92 13.13 16.30
C ASN A 281 8.73 12.30 17.32
N LYS A 282 9.62 12.93 18.10
CA LYS A 282 10.52 12.28 19.07
C LYS A 282 9.86 11.54 20.25
N LYS A 283 8.54 11.58 20.39
CA LYS A 283 7.85 10.91 21.50
C LYS A 283 7.91 9.40 21.37
#